data_AF-A0A7S1N3T9-F1
#
_entry.id   AF-A0A7S1N3T9-F1
#
_cell.length_a   1.000
_cell.length_b   1.000
_cell.length_c   1.000
_cell.angle_alpha   90.00
_cell.angle_beta   90.00
_cell.angle_gamma   90.00
#
_symmetry.space_group_name_H-M   'P 1'
#
loop_
_entity.id
_entity.type
_entity.pdbx_description
1 polymer ?
#
loop_
_entity_poly.entity_id
_entity_poly.type
_entity_poly.pdbx_seq_one_letter_code
_entity_poly.pdbx_strand_id
1 'polypeptide(L)'
;MADPKAIVDNAMEYCEKLKESQATIQESLPKLDDEYDFARQKFVEHFNVLALELDNRKKELLGQLDKLKEYKARRLEDEKAELSGILDQLHELILKTNHAVEDKHEEDVQHFARKLQDFPRKPLPIPMAEGPKFQYTLDREEDMERVRGMGFLDFKPRVTGIAFPYKSDFDNNGILYWMGCDYGRAEYRNPARLGLVTVTASSCEYGDASHAVAHSSIASDHETFMTQSVAGSWLVVDLGVQYTVCPTAYTLRNCIINPCHSLANWDLQGSTDGKTWTTLRAHKDDRMLLPKRGSVYTWPVEGCKTFYSKFRILMTGPNQHTQPHARFYYLMLAGMELYGFVEKTPVLLPPKPPTTS
;
A
#
# COMPACT_ATOMS: atom_id res chain seq x y z
N MET A 1 -28.39 5.74 92.03
CA MET A 1 -27.80 7.01 91.55
C MET A 1 -26.31 6.92 91.81
N ALA A 2 -25.46 7.17 90.81
CA ALA A 2 -24.02 7.15 91.00
C ALA A 2 -23.59 8.27 91.98
N ASP A 3 -22.62 7.98 92.85
CA ASP A 3 -22.10 8.92 93.85
C ASP A 3 -21.50 10.15 93.14
N PRO A 4 -22.05 11.37 93.34
CA PRO A 4 -21.56 12.59 92.70
C PRO A 4 -20.08 12.85 92.92
N LYS A 5 -19.51 12.42 94.06
CA LYS A 5 -18.09 12.61 94.36
C LYS A 5 -17.20 11.74 93.47
N ALA A 6 -17.58 10.47 93.28
CA ALA A 6 -16.87 9.55 92.40
C ALA A 6 -16.89 9.99 90.92
N ILE A 7 -17.96 10.67 90.49
CA ILE A 7 -18.03 11.24 89.13
C ILE A 7 -17.04 12.40 88.97
N VAL A 8 -16.95 13.29 89.97
CA VAL A 8 -16.01 14.43 89.95
C VAL A 8 -14.57 13.96 90.02
N ASP A 9 -14.26 12.98 90.87
CA ASP A 9 -12.91 12.43 91.01
C ASP A 9 -12.44 11.75 89.71
N ASN A 10 -13.31 10.96 89.06
CA ASN A 10 -13.01 10.37 87.74
C ASN A 10 -12.84 11.44 86.64
N ALA A 11 -13.64 12.50 86.67
CA ALA A 11 -13.52 13.61 85.71
C ALA A 11 -12.20 14.37 85.90
N MET A 12 -11.75 14.56 87.15
CA MET A 12 -10.47 15.17 87.47
C MET A 12 -9.29 14.31 87.02
N GLU A 13 -9.33 12.99 87.28
CA GLU A 13 -8.30 12.06 86.79
C GLU A 13 -8.22 12.06 85.26
N TYR A 14 -9.37 12.10 84.58
CA TYR A 14 -9.42 12.20 83.13
C TYR A 14 -8.84 13.52 82.61
N CYS A 15 -9.12 14.63 83.28
CA CYS A 15 -8.55 15.94 82.94
C CYS A 15 -7.03 15.98 83.10
N GLU A 16 -6.45 15.35 84.13
CA GLU A 16 -5.00 15.27 84.29
C GLU A 16 -4.36 14.40 83.19
N LYS A 17 -4.97 13.25 82.85
CA LYS A 17 -4.51 12.42 81.71
C LYS A 17 -4.55 13.17 80.39
N LEU A 18 -5.55 14.03 80.17
CA LEU A 18 -5.64 14.87 78.98
C LEU A 18 -4.53 15.93 78.95
N LYS A 19 -4.17 16.54 80.07
CA LYS A 19 -3.07 17.52 80.15
C LYS A 19 -1.72 16.87 79.87
N GLU A 20 -1.47 15.69 80.42
CA GLU A 20 -0.24 14.92 80.16
C GLU A 20 -0.12 14.54 78.68
N SER A 21 -1.23 14.08 78.07
CA SER A 21 -1.30 13.79 76.65
C SER A 21 -1.05 15.03 75.79
N GLN A 22 -1.66 16.18 76.15
CA GLN A 22 -1.45 17.45 75.46
C GLN A 22 0.02 17.92 75.54
N ALA A 23 0.66 17.78 76.71
CA ALA A 23 2.07 18.13 76.87
C ALA A 23 2.98 17.22 76.02
N THR A 24 2.69 15.92 75.98
CA THR A 24 3.43 14.94 75.17
C THR A 24 3.32 15.27 73.67
N ILE A 25 2.13 15.66 73.20
CA ILE A 25 1.90 16.08 71.82
C ILE A 25 2.66 17.38 71.52
N GLN A 26 2.61 18.36 72.41
CA GLN A 26 3.31 19.64 72.23
C GLN A 26 4.83 19.48 72.18
N GLU A 27 5.40 18.50 72.88
CA GLU A 27 6.83 18.21 72.82
C GLU A 27 7.23 17.42 71.56
N SER A 28 6.33 16.58 71.05
CA SER A 28 6.62 15.70 69.90
C SER A 28 6.42 16.39 68.55
N LEU A 29 5.51 17.36 68.47
CA LEU A 29 5.14 18.03 67.22
C LEU A 29 6.33 18.75 66.53
N PRO A 30 7.17 19.54 67.23
CA PRO A 30 8.32 20.19 66.60
C PRO A 30 9.37 19.20 66.07
N LYS A 31 9.57 18.06 66.76
CA LYS A 31 10.50 17.02 66.31
C LYS A 31 10.04 16.39 64.99
N LEU A 32 8.73 16.21 64.83
CA LEU A 32 8.14 15.70 63.59
C LEU A 32 8.24 16.72 62.45
N ASP A 33 8.04 18.01 62.74
CA ASP A 33 8.22 19.09 61.76
C ASP A 33 9.68 19.16 61.27
N ASP A 34 10.66 19.06 62.17
CA ASP A 34 12.08 19.02 61.82
C ASP A 34 12.44 17.79 60.96
N GLU A 35 11.90 16.61 61.29
CA GLU A 35 12.10 15.39 60.49
C GLU A 35 11.48 15.50 59.09
N TYR A 36 10.28 16.11 59.01
CA TYR A 36 9.61 16.36 57.74
C TYR A 36 10.41 17.34 56.87
N ASP A 37 10.88 18.45 57.44
CA ASP A 37 11.67 19.45 56.70
C ASP A 37 13.02 18.88 56.26
N PHE A 38 13.67 18.07 57.09
CA PHE A 38 14.90 17.37 56.71
C PHE A 38 14.67 16.37 55.57
N ALA A 39 13.60 15.56 55.65
CA ALA A 39 13.24 14.62 54.59
C ALA A 39 12.90 15.35 53.28
N ARG A 40 12.15 16.46 53.37
CA ARG A 40 11.81 17.32 52.24
C ARG A 40 13.06 17.92 51.60
N GLN A 41 14.01 18.41 52.38
CA GLN A 41 15.25 18.97 51.85
C GLN A 41 16.07 17.91 51.10
N LYS A 42 16.24 16.72 51.66
CA LYS A 42 16.92 15.61 50.97
C LYS A 42 16.22 15.22 49.67
N PHE A 43 14.89 15.21 49.67
CA PHE A 43 14.11 14.91 48.47
C PHE A 43 14.33 15.96 47.38
N VAL A 44 14.33 17.25 47.73
CA VAL A 44 14.61 18.34 46.79
C VAL A 44 16.03 18.26 46.24
N GLU A 45 17.03 18.00 47.09
CA GLU A 45 18.42 17.81 46.67
C GLU A 45 18.56 16.65 45.68
N HIS A 46 17.93 15.51 45.97
CA HIS A 46 17.93 14.36 45.07
C HIS A 46 17.27 14.66 43.72
N PHE A 47 16.13 15.36 43.74
CA PHE A 47 15.46 15.78 42.51
C PHE A 47 16.30 16.74 41.66
N ASN A 48 17.04 17.65 42.28
CA ASN A 48 17.94 18.56 41.57
C ASN A 48 19.10 17.80 40.90
N VAL A 49 19.66 16.78 41.56
CA VAL A 49 20.68 15.90 40.96
C VAL A 49 20.12 15.15 39.76
N LEU A 50 18.94 14.54 39.88
CA LEU A 50 18.29 13.83 38.77
C LEU A 50 17.95 14.77 37.59
N ALA A 51 17.50 15.99 37.87
CA ALA A 51 17.23 16.98 36.84
C ALA A 51 18.51 17.35 36.06
N LEU A 52 19.64 17.50 36.76
CA LEU A 52 20.94 17.77 36.14
C LEU A 52 21.44 16.59 35.29
N GLU A 53 21.27 15.35 35.79
CA GLU A 53 21.61 14.14 35.04
C GLU A 53 20.78 13.99 33.77
N LEU A 54 19.47 14.27 33.84
CA LEU A 54 18.58 14.27 32.68
C LEU A 54 18.99 15.32 31.64
N ASP A 55 19.34 16.54 32.07
CA ASP A 55 19.77 17.60 31.15
C ASP A 55 21.11 17.25 30.49
N ASN A 56 22.05 16.66 31.23
CA ASN A 56 23.31 16.17 30.68
C ASN A 56 23.08 15.04 29.66
N ARG A 57 22.23 14.06 29.99
CA ARG A 57 21.90 12.96 29.07
C ARG A 57 21.20 13.46 27.80
N LYS A 58 20.32 14.46 27.92
CA LYS A 58 19.68 15.12 26.79
C LYS A 58 20.70 15.79 25.87
N LYS A 59 21.66 16.56 26.43
CA LYS A 59 22.74 17.19 25.66
C LYS A 59 23.59 16.15 24.93
N GLU A 60 23.93 15.04 25.58
CA GLU A 60 24.69 13.96 24.97
C GLU A 60 23.94 13.33 23.78
N LEU A 61 22.65 13.01 23.96
CA LEU A 61 21.82 12.43 22.90
C LEU A 61 21.64 13.37 21.71
N LEU A 62 21.46 14.67 21.97
CA LEU A 62 21.42 15.68 20.90
C LEU A 62 22.73 15.73 20.11
N GLY A 63 23.88 15.70 20.80
CA GLY A 63 25.18 15.65 20.13
C GLY A 63 25.40 14.37 19.30
N GLN A 64 24.89 13.22 19.77
CA GLN A 64 24.93 11.98 18.99
C GLN A 64 24.02 12.06 17.75
N LEU A 65 22.84 12.67 17.88
CA LEU A 65 21.91 12.86 16.78
C LEU A 65 22.52 13.76 15.68
N ASP A 66 23.19 14.84 16.06
CA ASP A 66 23.81 15.75 15.09
C ASP A 66 24.97 15.07 14.34
N LYS A 67 25.84 14.31 15.05
CA LYS A 67 26.87 13.49 14.40
C LYS A 67 26.29 12.48 13.42
N LEU A 68 25.17 11.84 13.78
CA LEU A 68 24.51 10.86 12.91
C LEU A 68 23.90 11.52 11.67
N LYS A 69 23.31 12.71 11.82
CA LYS A 69 22.80 13.51 10.69
C LYS A 69 23.92 13.89 9.73
N GLU A 70 25.04 14.41 10.24
CA GLU A 70 26.21 14.76 9.43
C GLU A 70 26.81 13.55 8.72
N TYR A 71 26.86 12.40 9.38
CA TYR A 71 27.33 11.16 8.77
C TYR A 71 26.40 10.70 7.64
N LYS A 72 25.08 10.69 7.86
CA LYS A 72 24.10 10.32 6.83
C LYS A 72 24.10 11.29 5.65
N ALA A 73 24.23 12.60 5.91
CA ALA A 73 24.31 13.61 4.86
C ALA A 73 25.55 13.40 3.98
N ARG A 74 26.73 13.20 4.58
CA ARG A 74 27.96 12.88 3.84
C ARG A 74 27.83 11.63 2.99
N ARG A 75 27.29 10.54 3.57
CA ARG A 75 27.09 9.29 2.86
C ARG A 75 26.13 9.43 1.66
N LEU A 76 25.07 10.23 1.80
CA LEU A 76 24.17 10.54 0.69
C LEU A 76 24.86 11.35 -0.41
N GLU A 77 25.73 12.28 -0.05
CA GLU A 77 26.53 13.05 -1.02
C GLU A 77 27.49 12.14 -1.80
N ASP A 78 28.15 11.21 -1.11
CA ASP A 78 29.05 10.21 -1.72
C ASP A 78 28.28 9.28 -2.67
N GLU A 79 27.14 8.72 -2.24
CA GLU A 79 26.27 7.87 -3.08
C GLU A 79 25.73 8.63 -4.30
N LYS A 80 25.39 9.92 -4.13
CA LYS A 80 24.97 10.80 -5.23
C LYS A 80 26.09 11.03 -6.24
N ALA A 81 27.33 11.24 -5.77
CA ALA A 81 28.49 11.40 -6.64
C ALA A 81 28.80 10.12 -7.43
N GLU A 82 28.68 8.95 -6.80
CA GLU A 82 28.83 7.65 -7.46
C GLU A 82 27.78 7.44 -8.57
N LEU A 83 26.51 7.71 -8.26
CA LEU A 83 25.41 7.62 -9.24
C LEU A 83 25.60 8.61 -10.40
N SER A 84 26.10 9.82 -10.15
CA SER A 84 26.43 10.78 -11.19
C SER A 84 27.51 10.23 -12.14
N GLY A 85 28.56 9.61 -11.59
CA GLY A 85 29.61 8.99 -12.40
C GLY A 85 29.09 7.83 -13.26
N ILE A 86 28.19 7.00 -12.73
CA ILE A 86 27.53 5.93 -13.49
C ILE A 86 26.67 6.52 -14.62
N LEU A 87 25.94 7.60 -14.36
CA LEU A 87 25.10 8.26 -15.37
C LEU A 87 25.95 8.80 -16.53
N ASP A 88 27.09 9.41 -16.24
CA ASP A 88 28.01 9.91 -17.27
C ASP A 88 28.56 8.76 -18.14
N GLN A 89 28.93 7.63 -17.52
CA GLN A 89 29.37 6.43 -18.25
C GLN A 89 28.25 5.86 -19.14
N LEU A 90 27.00 5.86 -18.66
CA LEU A 90 25.86 5.38 -19.41
C LEU A 90 25.58 6.28 -20.63
N HIS A 91 25.66 7.61 -20.45
CA HIS A 91 25.53 8.56 -21.55
C HIS A 91 26.61 8.35 -22.63
N GLU A 92 27.87 8.15 -22.24
CA GLU A 92 28.93 7.82 -23.19
C GLU A 92 28.63 6.52 -23.96
N LEU A 93 28.13 5.50 -23.27
CA LEU A 93 27.83 4.21 -23.89
C LEU A 93 26.67 4.32 -24.89
N ILE A 94 25.62 5.08 -24.55
CA ILE A 94 24.49 5.36 -25.45
C ILE A 94 24.99 6.08 -26.70
N LEU A 95 25.84 7.11 -26.55
CA LEU A 95 26.41 7.84 -27.69
C LEU A 95 27.20 6.91 -28.62
N LYS A 96 28.09 6.08 -28.06
CA LYS A 96 28.88 5.09 -28.83
C LYS A 96 28.00 4.08 -29.54
N THR A 97 26.94 3.61 -28.88
CA THR A 97 26.00 2.63 -29.46
C THR A 97 25.20 3.24 -30.60
N ASN A 98 24.71 4.48 -30.45
CA ASN A 98 23.98 5.18 -31.50
C ASN A 98 24.85 5.39 -32.75
N HIS A 99 26.10 5.82 -32.58
CA HIS A 99 27.04 5.96 -33.70
C HIS A 99 27.26 4.61 -34.41
N ALA A 100 27.47 3.52 -33.67
CA ALA A 100 27.65 2.19 -34.25
C ALA A 100 26.39 1.68 -34.99
N VAL A 101 25.19 2.05 -34.53
CA VAL A 101 23.92 1.72 -35.22
C VAL A 101 23.77 2.54 -36.50
N GLU A 102 24.11 3.83 -36.46
CA GLU A 102 24.09 4.71 -37.64
C GLU A 102 25.08 4.22 -38.72
N ASP A 103 26.33 3.91 -38.33
CA ASP A 103 27.36 3.36 -39.22
C ASP A 103 26.88 2.06 -39.88
N LYS A 104 26.32 1.14 -39.09
CA LYS A 104 25.82 -0.14 -39.61
C LYS A 104 24.59 0.03 -40.50
N HIS A 105 23.70 0.95 -40.15
CA HIS A 105 22.54 1.27 -40.98
C HIS A 105 22.97 1.81 -42.34
N GLU A 106 23.98 2.68 -42.37
CA GLU A 106 24.53 3.21 -43.61
C GLU A 106 25.20 2.12 -44.46
N GLU A 107 25.97 1.22 -43.85
CA GLU A 107 26.52 0.03 -44.52
C GLU A 107 25.42 -0.87 -45.14
N ASP A 108 24.37 -1.16 -44.38
CA ASP A 108 23.24 -1.99 -44.82
C ASP A 108 22.45 -1.33 -45.96
N VAL A 109 22.22 -0.02 -45.87
CA VAL A 109 21.57 0.76 -46.94
C VAL A 109 22.42 0.75 -48.21
N GLN A 110 23.73 0.96 -48.11
CA GLN A 110 24.64 0.87 -49.27
C GLN A 110 24.73 -0.54 -49.84
N HIS A 111 24.67 -1.58 -49.01
CA HIS A 111 24.61 -2.97 -49.46
C HIS A 111 23.31 -3.29 -50.20
N PHE A 112 22.18 -2.84 -49.66
CA PHE A 112 20.86 -3.02 -50.27
C PHE A 112 20.71 -2.24 -51.57
N ALA A 113 21.19 -1.00 -51.63
CA ALA A 113 21.20 -0.18 -52.84
C ALA A 113 21.98 -0.85 -53.98
N ARG A 114 23.12 -1.51 -53.68
CA ARG A 114 23.87 -2.32 -54.65
C ARG A 114 23.06 -3.51 -55.16
N LYS A 115 22.43 -4.28 -54.26
CA LYS A 115 21.56 -5.40 -54.64
C LYS A 115 20.34 -4.98 -55.46
N LEU A 116 19.80 -3.78 -55.23
CA LEU A 116 18.67 -3.24 -56.00
C LEU A 116 19.03 -2.88 -57.45
N GLN A 117 20.28 -2.54 -57.74
CA GLN A 117 20.72 -2.30 -59.12
C GLN A 117 20.69 -3.58 -59.97
N ASP A 118 20.88 -4.74 -59.34
CA ASP A 118 20.90 -6.06 -59.99
C ASP A 118 19.53 -6.75 -60.05
N PHE A 119 18.48 -6.15 -59.47
CA PHE A 119 17.16 -6.79 -59.33
C PHE A 119 16.25 -6.53 -60.55
N PRO A 120 15.81 -7.55 -61.30
CA PRO A 120 14.89 -7.37 -62.42
C PRO A 120 13.48 -6.99 -61.95
N ARG A 121 12.98 -5.84 -62.43
CA ARG A 121 11.67 -5.28 -62.05
C ARG A 121 10.52 -6.08 -62.66
N LYS A 122 9.89 -6.94 -61.86
CA LYS A 122 8.50 -7.40 -62.06
C LYS A 122 7.66 -7.04 -60.83
N PRO A 123 6.39 -6.64 -60.99
CA PRO A 123 5.55 -6.24 -59.87
C PRO A 123 5.05 -7.48 -59.12
N LEU A 124 5.22 -7.48 -57.80
CA LEU A 124 4.69 -8.49 -56.89
C LEU A 124 3.68 -7.85 -55.91
N PRO A 125 2.63 -8.58 -55.50
CA PRO A 125 1.60 -8.08 -54.59
C PRO A 125 2.06 -8.11 -53.13
N ILE A 126 1.63 -7.12 -52.35
CA ILE A 126 1.99 -6.95 -50.95
C ILE A 126 1.01 -7.76 -50.06
N PRO A 127 1.47 -8.70 -49.22
CA PRO A 127 0.68 -9.23 -48.13
C PRO A 127 0.85 -8.36 -46.89
N MET A 128 -0.26 -7.88 -46.32
CA MET A 128 -0.26 -7.21 -45.03
C MET A 128 0.09 -8.21 -43.92
N ALA A 129 1.10 -7.90 -43.11
CA ALA A 129 1.47 -8.67 -41.94
C ALA A 129 0.39 -8.54 -40.85
N GLU A 130 -0.14 -9.66 -40.38
CA GLU A 130 -1.06 -9.74 -39.25
C GLU A 130 -0.31 -9.41 -37.94
N GLY A 131 -0.87 -8.48 -37.16
CA GLY A 131 -0.43 -8.23 -35.78
C GLY A 131 -0.75 -9.41 -34.84
N PRO A 132 -0.31 -9.35 -33.56
CA PRO A 132 -0.45 -10.46 -32.63
C PRO A 132 -1.92 -10.88 -32.43
N LYS A 133 -2.20 -12.14 -32.77
CA LYS A 133 -3.50 -12.81 -32.62
C LYS A 133 -3.73 -13.25 -31.17
N PHE A 134 -4.17 -12.34 -30.30
CA PHE A 134 -4.85 -12.72 -29.05
C PHE A 134 -6.02 -11.78 -28.79
N GLN A 135 -6.94 -11.73 -29.75
CA GLN A 135 -8.28 -11.19 -29.55
C GLN A 135 -9.21 -12.41 -29.52
N TYR A 136 -9.37 -13.04 -28.35
CA TYR A 136 -10.37 -14.09 -28.19
C TYR A 136 -11.73 -13.41 -28.08
N THR A 137 -12.46 -13.33 -29.19
CA THR A 137 -13.92 -13.20 -29.12
C THR A 137 -14.45 -14.57 -28.71
N LEU A 138 -15.32 -14.60 -27.70
CA LEU A 138 -15.94 -15.82 -27.14
C LEU A 138 -16.99 -16.41 -28.10
N ASP A 139 -16.59 -16.67 -29.33
CA ASP A 139 -17.47 -17.08 -30.43
C ASP A 139 -17.36 -18.58 -30.72
N ARG A 140 -16.30 -19.25 -30.22
CA ARG A 140 -16.01 -20.66 -30.49
C ARG A 140 -16.37 -21.54 -29.30
N GLU A 141 -17.15 -22.58 -29.57
CA GLU A 141 -17.63 -23.57 -28.60
C GLU A 141 -16.47 -24.27 -27.85
N GLU A 142 -15.31 -24.41 -28.50
CA GLU A 142 -14.07 -24.96 -27.93
C GLU A 142 -13.46 -24.08 -26.82
N ASP A 143 -13.57 -22.74 -26.93
CA ASP A 143 -13.05 -21.81 -25.92
C ASP A 143 -13.94 -21.81 -24.67
N MET A 144 -15.25 -22.00 -24.86
CA MET A 144 -16.23 -22.19 -23.76
C MET A 144 -15.97 -23.49 -22.98
N GLU A 145 -15.52 -24.55 -23.66
CA GLU A 145 -15.25 -25.86 -23.04
C GLU A 145 -13.96 -25.84 -22.20
N ARG A 146 -12.94 -25.09 -22.63
CA ARG A 146 -11.73 -24.84 -21.83
C ARG A 146 -11.98 -24.01 -20.57
N VAL A 147 -12.90 -23.05 -20.63
CA VAL A 147 -13.34 -22.26 -19.45
C VAL A 147 -14.18 -23.11 -18.49
N ARG A 148 -15.05 -24.00 -18.99
CA ARG A 148 -15.80 -24.97 -18.14
C ARG A 148 -14.90 -25.95 -17.41
N GLY A 149 -13.82 -26.41 -18.04
CA GLY A 149 -12.86 -27.36 -17.46
C GLY A 149 -12.10 -26.83 -16.24
N MET A 150 -12.13 -25.52 -15.98
CA MET A 150 -11.44 -24.90 -14.84
C MET A 150 -12.28 -24.91 -13.54
N GLY A 151 -13.50 -25.47 -13.54
CA GLY A 151 -14.24 -25.76 -12.31
C GLY A 151 -14.79 -24.56 -11.53
N PHE A 152 -14.72 -23.34 -12.06
CA PHE A 152 -15.09 -22.11 -11.33
C PHE A 152 -16.31 -21.33 -11.87
N LEU A 153 -16.95 -21.71 -13.00
CA LEU A 153 -18.02 -20.88 -13.58
C LEU A 153 -19.12 -21.70 -14.29
N ASP A 154 -20.35 -21.62 -13.76
CA ASP A 154 -21.62 -21.83 -14.50
C ASP A 154 -22.11 -20.52 -15.18
N PHE A 155 -21.23 -19.53 -15.35
CA PHE A 155 -21.57 -18.23 -15.93
C PHE A 155 -21.28 -18.20 -17.43
N LYS A 156 -22.29 -17.90 -18.25
CA LYS A 156 -22.13 -17.58 -19.67
C LYS A 156 -21.94 -16.06 -19.83
N PRO A 157 -20.74 -15.57 -20.20
CA PRO A 157 -20.53 -14.16 -20.51
C PRO A 157 -21.42 -13.75 -21.68
N ARG A 158 -21.81 -12.46 -21.76
CA ARG A 158 -22.40 -11.93 -22.99
C ARG A 158 -21.30 -11.90 -24.07
N VAL A 159 -21.68 -12.18 -25.32
CA VAL A 159 -20.79 -12.50 -26.47
C VAL A 159 -19.74 -11.41 -26.80
N THR A 160 -19.78 -10.23 -26.19
CA THR A 160 -18.92 -9.07 -26.53
C THR A 160 -17.75 -8.80 -25.56
N GLY A 161 -17.51 -9.67 -24.58
CA GLY A 161 -16.46 -9.46 -23.55
C GLY A 161 -15.10 -10.08 -23.89
N ILE A 162 -14.01 -9.49 -23.36
CA ILE A 162 -12.64 -10.04 -23.41
C ILE A 162 -12.38 -10.81 -22.12
N ALA A 163 -11.83 -12.03 -22.21
CA ALA A 163 -11.52 -12.87 -21.06
C ALA A 163 -10.04 -12.77 -20.64
N PHE A 164 -9.83 -12.64 -19.32
CA PHE A 164 -8.53 -12.52 -18.65
C PHE A 164 -8.40 -13.63 -17.60
N PRO A 165 -8.12 -14.88 -18.02
CA PRO A 165 -8.04 -16.02 -17.10
C PRO A 165 -6.76 -15.96 -16.28
N TYR A 166 -6.90 -16.16 -14.97
CA TYR A 166 -5.76 -16.34 -14.06
C TYR A 166 -4.97 -17.61 -14.42
N LYS A 167 -3.65 -17.50 -14.58
CA LYS A 167 -2.74 -18.65 -14.67
C LYS A 167 -1.78 -18.72 -13.49
N SER A 168 -1.21 -17.58 -13.11
CA SER A 168 -0.36 -17.44 -11.92
C SER A 168 -0.34 -16.01 -11.40
N ASP A 169 0.04 -15.85 -10.14
CA ASP A 169 0.22 -14.57 -9.45
C ASP A 169 0.99 -13.54 -10.30
N PHE A 170 0.36 -12.40 -10.59
CA PHE A 170 0.91 -11.33 -11.47
C PHE A 170 1.47 -11.84 -12.81
N ASP A 171 0.80 -12.81 -13.42
CA ASP A 171 1.06 -13.15 -14.82
C ASP A 171 0.67 -12.01 -15.78
N ASN A 172 0.99 -12.17 -17.05
CA ASN A 172 0.67 -11.18 -18.08
C ASN A 172 -0.78 -11.30 -18.60
N ASN A 173 -1.67 -12.03 -17.91
CA ASN A 173 -3.09 -12.17 -18.26
C ASN A 173 -4.00 -11.31 -17.38
N GLY A 174 -3.43 -10.43 -16.54
CA GLY A 174 -4.18 -9.49 -15.71
C GLY A 174 -4.79 -8.33 -16.50
N ILE A 175 -5.91 -7.80 -16.02
CA ILE A 175 -6.65 -6.69 -16.64
C ILE A 175 -5.88 -5.37 -16.51
N LEU A 176 -5.32 -5.08 -15.33
CA LEU A 176 -4.54 -3.87 -15.06
C LEU A 176 -3.20 -3.93 -15.81
N TYR A 177 -2.57 -5.11 -15.91
CA TYR A 177 -1.43 -5.35 -16.79
C TYR A 177 -1.77 -5.04 -18.26
N TRP A 178 -2.88 -5.58 -18.76
CA TRP A 178 -3.33 -5.34 -20.13
C TRP A 178 -3.58 -3.86 -20.42
N MET A 179 -4.26 -3.15 -19.51
CA MET A 179 -4.41 -1.68 -19.61
C MET A 179 -3.06 -0.98 -19.62
N GLY A 180 -2.15 -1.38 -18.74
CA GLY A 180 -0.78 -0.84 -18.64
C GLY A 180 0.07 -1.06 -19.88
N CYS A 181 -0.23 -2.07 -20.70
CA CYS A 181 0.42 -2.35 -21.99
C CYS A 181 -0.25 -1.63 -23.17
N ASP A 182 -0.93 -0.50 -22.93
CA ASP A 182 -1.79 0.18 -23.91
C ASP A 182 -2.74 -0.81 -24.61
N TYR A 183 -3.42 -1.63 -23.81
CA TYR A 183 -4.36 -2.66 -24.29
C TYR A 183 -3.71 -3.72 -25.20
N GLY A 184 -2.43 -4.02 -24.94
CA GLY A 184 -1.63 -5.01 -25.68
C GLY A 184 -0.83 -4.44 -26.86
N ARG A 185 -0.71 -3.12 -26.98
CA ARG A 185 0.00 -2.43 -28.08
C ARG A 185 1.39 -1.93 -27.71
N ALA A 186 1.75 -1.92 -26.43
CA ALA A 186 3.01 -1.39 -25.94
C ALA A 186 3.56 -2.22 -24.77
N GLU A 187 4.81 -1.95 -24.40
CA GLU A 187 5.38 -2.47 -23.15
C GLU A 187 4.63 -1.94 -21.92
N TYR A 188 4.65 -2.73 -20.84
CA TYR A 188 3.94 -2.40 -19.62
C TYR A 188 4.44 -1.10 -19.00
N ARG A 189 3.51 -0.21 -18.68
CA ARG A 189 3.69 0.87 -17.71
C ARG A 189 2.53 0.86 -16.72
N ASN A 190 2.75 1.40 -15.52
CA ASN A 190 1.71 1.45 -14.49
C ASN A 190 0.44 2.17 -15.05
N PRO A 191 -0.73 1.50 -15.07
CA PRO A 191 -1.93 2.04 -15.72
C PRO A 191 -2.43 3.32 -15.06
N ALA A 192 -2.17 3.52 -13.76
CA ALA A 192 -2.52 4.77 -13.07
C ALA A 192 -1.61 5.92 -13.52
N ARG A 193 -0.32 5.65 -13.75
CA ARG A 193 0.63 6.66 -14.28
C ARG A 193 0.35 7.02 -15.75
N LEU A 194 -0.34 6.16 -16.48
CA LEU A 194 -0.84 6.45 -17.83
C LEU A 194 -2.18 7.19 -17.83
N GLY A 195 -2.83 7.38 -16.67
CA GLY A 195 -4.17 7.96 -16.57
C GLY A 195 -5.29 7.05 -17.10
N LEU A 196 -5.01 5.76 -17.28
CA LEU A 196 -6.00 4.78 -17.74
C LEU A 196 -6.92 4.30 -16.61
N VAL A 197 -6.40 4.30 -15.38
CA VAL A 197 -7.16 4.06 -14.16
C VAL A 197 -6.87 5.18 -13.16
N THR A 198 -7.86 5.50 -12.33
CA THR A 198 -7.66 6.42 -11.20
C THR A 198 -7.57 5.61 -9.91
N VAL A 199 -6.56 5.88 -9.08
CA VAL A 199 -6.45 5.27 -7.76
C VAL A 199 -6.60 6.33 -6.68
N THR A 200 -7.53 6.12 -5.76
CA THR A 200 -7.78 7.01 -4.61
C THR A 200 -7.78 6.21 -3.32
N ALA A 201 -7.53 6.88 -2.20
CA ALA A 201 -7.50 6.23 -0.90
C ALA A 201 -8.01 7.15 0.21
N SER A 202 -8.30 6.56 1.37
CA SER A 202 -8.70 7.31 2.57
C SER A 202 -7.61 8.26 3.08
N SER A 203 -6.35 7.91 2.90
CA SER A 203 -5.16 8.71 3.22
C SER A 203 -3.93 8.15 2.50
N CYS A 204 -2.84 8.91 2.47
CA CYS A 204 -1.56 8.45 1.94
C CYS A 204 -0.46 8.97 2.86
N GLU A 205 0.10 8.08 3.69
CA GLU A 205 1.18 8.38 4.64
C GLU A 205 2.56 8.11 4.00
N TYR A 206 2.65 7.14 3.10
CA TYR A 206 3.87 6.83 2.37
C TYR A 206 3.60 6.40 0.93
N GLY A 207 4.49 6.84 0.03
CA GLY A 207 4.44 6.53 -1.39
C GLY A 207 3.34 7.27 -2.12
N ASP A 208 2.77 6.62 -3.13
CA ASP A 208 1.71 7.15 -3.97
C ASP A 208 0.66 6.07 -4.21
N ALA A 209 -0.62 6.45 -4.30
CA ALA A 209 -1.73 5.50 -4.49
C ALA A 209 -1.58 4.70 -5.80
N SER A 210 -0.95 5.25 -6.83
CA SER A 210 -0.65 4.54 -8.08
C SER A 210 0.24 3.31 -7.87
N HIS A 211 1.07 3.27 -6.81
CA HIS A 211 1.90 2.11 -6.50
C HIS A 211 1.06 0.87 -6.13
N ALA A 212 -0.18 1.05 -5.65
CA ALA A 212 -1.05 -0.05 -5.29
C ALA A 212 -1.52 -0.89 -6.50
N VAL A 213 -1.37 -0.39 -7.73
CA VAL A 213 -1.74 -1.10 -8.97
C VAL A 213 -0.54 -1.37 -9.89
N ALA A 214 0.66 -1.34 -9.31
CA ALA A 214 1.88 -1.71 -10.04
C ALA A 214 1.94 -3.23 -10.30
N HIS A 215 2.33 -3.61 -11.51
CA HIS A 215 2.54 -5.01 -11.91
C HIS A 215 3.98 -5.46 -11.65
N SER A 216 4.94 -4.56 -11.89
CA SER A 216 6.35 -4.91 -12.05
C SER A 216 6.89 -5.63 -10.82
N SER A 217 7.55 -6.76 -11.04
CA SER A 217 8.39 -7.42 -10.03
C SER A 217 9.81 -6.83 -9.98
N ILE A 218 10.14 -5.78 -10.76
CA ILE A 218 11.54 -5.38 -11.04
C ILE A 218 11.84 -3.86 -11.00
N ALA A 219 10.87 -2.94 -10.90
CA ALA A 219 11.18 -1.50 -10.89
C ALA A 219 11.06 -0.86 -9.49
N SER A 220 12.16 -0.93 -8.74
CA SER A 220 12.47 -0.27 -7.46
C SER A 220 11.79 -0.82 -6.20
N ASP A 221 12.59 -0.98 -5.14
CA ASP A 221 12.17 -1.34 -3.77
C ASP A 221 11.21 -0.31 -3.11
N HIS A 222 10.76 0.71 -3.87
CA HIS A 222 10.10 1.91 -3.38
C HIS A 222 8.64 2.07 -3.85
N GLU A 223 8.12 1.20 -4.70
CA GLU A 223 6.71 1.24 -5.15
C GLU A 223 5.77 0.58 -4.13
N THR A 224 5.65 1.20 -2.96
CA THR A 224 4.65 0.83 -1.93
C THR A 224 3.71 2.01 -1.71
N PHE A 225 2.43 1.71 -1.57
CA PHE A 225 1.42 2.60 -1.02
C PHE A 225 1.14 2.24 0.44
N MET A 226 0.95 3.23 1.31
CA MET A 226 0.53 3.04 2.70
C MET A 226 -0.39 4.18 3.17
N THR A 227 -1.53 3.81 3.76
CA THR A 227 -2.41 4.76 4.49
C THR A 227 -1.85 5.10 5.87
N GLN A 228 -2.45 6.08 6.53
CA GLN A 228 -2.36 6.17 8.00
C GLN A 228 -2.98 4.93 8.66
N SER A 229 -2.58 4.59 9.89
CA SER A 229 -3.18 3.48 10.64
C SER A 229 -4.52 3.91 11.26
N VAL A 230 -5.56 3.94 10.43
CA VAL A 230 -6.92 4.31 10.83
C VAL A 230 -7.88 3.18 10.46
N ALA A 231 -8.75 2.80 11.41
CA ALA A 231 -9.77 1.78 11.16
C ALA A 231 -10.69 2.20 10.00
N GLY A 232 -11.02 1.25 9.12
CA GLY A 232 -11.82 1.54 7.92
C GLY A 232 -11.06 2.23 6.79
N SER A 233 -9.72 2.21 6.82
CA SER A 233 -8.90 2.67 5.69
C SER A 233 -9.26 1.91 4.41
N TRP A 234 -9.23 2.62 3.28
CA TRP A 234 -9.65 2.08 1.99
C TRP A 234 -8.80 2.58 0.83
N LEU A 235 -8.79 1.81 -0.26
CA LEU A 235 -8.22 2.16 -1.56
C LEU A 235 -9.21 1.77 -2.66
N VAL A 236 -9.47 2.68 -3.60
CA VAL A 236 -10.36 2.52 -4.74
C VAL A 236 -9.57 2.60 -6.03
N VAL A 237 -9.78 1.62 -6.92
CA VAL A 237 -9.33 1.61 -8.31
C VAL A 237 -10.56 1.85 -9.20
N ASP A 238 -10.57 2.96 -9.94
CA ASP A 238 -11.60 3.31 -10.92
C ASP A 238 -11.07 3.09 -12.33
N LEU A 239 -11.71 2.18 -13.07
CA LEU A 239 -11.36 1.81 -14.44
C LEU A 239 -11.86 2.84 -15.48
N GLY A 240 -12.49 3.91 -15.01
CA GLY A 240 -13.07 4.96 -15.85
C GLY A 240 -14.42 4.54 -16.45
N VAL A 241 -14.85 5.29 -17.48
CA VAL A 241 -16.19 5.11 -18.08
C VAL A 241 -16.22 4.06 -19.18
N GLN A 242 -15.07 3.67 -19.71
CA GLN A 242 -14.96 2.86 -20.93
C GLN A 242 -15.08 1.37 -20.67
N TYR A 243 -14.69 0.91 -19.48
CA TYR A 243 -14.58 -0.52 -19.18
C TYR A 243 -15.28 -0.87 -17.88
N THR A 244 -15.88 -2.05 -17.89
CA THR A 244 -16.44 -2.69 -16.69
C THR A 244 -15.95 -4.12 -16.62
N VAL A 245 -15.83 -4.65 -15.41
CA VAL A 245 -15.22 -5.95 -15.14
C VAL A 245 -16.15 -6.81 -14.29
N CYS A 246 -16.39 -8.04 -14.74
CA CYS A 246 -16.93 -9.10 -13.91
C CYS A 246 -15.74 -9.94 -13.41
N PRO A 247 -15.26 -9.72 -12.18
CA PRO A 247 -14.05 -10.37 -11.70
C PRO A 247 -14.28 -11.85 -11.38
N THR A 248 -13.29 -12.67 -11.69
CA THR A 248 -13.23 -14.10 -11.34
C THR A 248 -12.12 -14.39 -10.34
N ALA A 249 -11.10 -13.52 -10.26
CA ALA A 249 -10.06 -13.57 -9.26
C ALA A 249 -9.42 -12.18 -9.11
N TYR A 250 -8.70 -11.99 -8.02
CA TYR A 250 -7.84 -10.82 -7.83
C TYR A 250 -6.59 -11.19 -7.06
N THR A 251 -5.51 -10.48 -7.34
CA THR A 251 -4.21 -10.66 -6.70
C THR A 251 -3.87 -9.41 -5.92
N LEU A 252 -3.27 -9.58 -4.73
CA LEU A 252 -2.65 -8.48 -4.00
C LEU A 252 -1.17 -8.79 -3.77
N ARG A 253 -0.35 -7.74 -3.74
CA ARG A 253 1.04 -7.79 -3.31
C ARG A 253 1.22 -6.98 -2.04
N ASN A 254 1.75 -7.62 -1.02
CA ASN A 254 2.14 -7.01 0.24
C ASN A 254 3.27 -5.99 0.03
N CYS A 255 3.40 -5.05 0.95
CA CYS A 255 4.44 -4.03 0.88
C CYS A 255 5.86 -4.60 0.90
N ILE A 256 6.79 -3.80 0.36
CA ILE A 256 8.21 -4.14 0.33
C ILE A 256 8.91 -3.61 1.59
N ILE A 257 8.50 -2.46 2.11
CA ILE A 257 9.23 -1.74 3.17
C ILE A 257 8.99 -2.28 4.59
N ASN A 258 7.76 -2.69 4.93
CA ASN A 258 7.39 -3.07 6.29
C ASN A 258 6.38 -4.23 6.32
N PRO A 259 6.80 -5.45 5.92
CA PRO A 259 5.88 -6.55 5.69
C PRO A 259 5.21 -7.09 6.96
N CYS A 260 5.62 -6.65 8.15
CA CYS A 260 5.05 -7.15 9.41
C CYS A 260 3.60 -6.72 9.66
N HIS A 261 3.04 -5.77 8.90
CA HIS A 261 1.61 -5.41 8.96
C HIS A 261 0.85 -5.89 7.71
N SER A 262 0.93 -7.20 7.43
CA SER A 262 0.22 -7.79 6.28
C SER A 262 -1.29 -7.72 6.47
N LEU A 263 -2.01 -7.45 5.38
CA LEU A 263 -3.48 -7.41 5.39
C LEU A 263 -4.04 -8.74 5.89
N ALA A 264 -4.99 -8.68 6.83
CA ALA A 264 -5.65 -9.87 7.40
C ALA A 264 -7.18 -9.75 7.42
N ASN A 265 -7.71 -8.53 7.53
CA ASN A 265 -9.14 -8.27 7.64
C ASN A 265 -9.55 -7.17 6.65
N TRP A 266 -10.14 -7.55 5.52
CA TRP A 266 -10.58 -6.62 4.48
C TRP A 266 -11.71 -7.20 3.62
N ASP A 267 -12.42 -6.32 2.93
CA ASP A 267 -13.36 -6.68 1.87
C ASP A 267 -12.82 -6.20 0.52
N LEU A 268 -12.87 -7.07 -0.49
CA LEU A 268 -12.91 -6.65 -1.88
C LEU A 268 -14.35 -6.30 -2.24
N GLN A 269 -14.57 -5.08 -2.72
CA GLN A 269 -15.89 -4.60 -3.12
C GLN A 269 -15.91 -4.08 -4.54
N GLY A 270 -17.03 -4.22 -5.23
CA GLY A 270 -17.29 -3.68 -6.56
C GLY A 270 -18.36 -2.60 -6.54
N SER A 271 -18.23 -1.59 -7.40
CA SER A 271 -19.25 -0.56 -7.60
C SER A 271 -19.36 -0.15 -9.07
N THR A 272 -20.58 0.20 -9.48
CA THR A 272 -20.89 0.75 -10.80
C THR A 272 -20.93 2.28 -10.80
N ASP A 273 -21.19 2.90 -9.64
CA ASP A 273 -21.46 4.33 -9.49
C ASP A 273 -20.54 5.05 -8.48
N GLY A 274 -19.73 4.30 -7.73
CA GLY A 274 -18.86 4.80 -6.65
C GLY A 274 -19.59 5.14 -5.34
N LYS A 275 -20.92 4.98 -5.29
CA LYS A 275 -21.78 5.31 -4.13
C LYS A 275 -22.25 4.03 -3.44
N THR A 276 -22.71 3.07 -4.23
CA THR A 276 -23.20 1.78 -3.75
C THR A 276 -22.14 0.72 -4.00
N TRP A 277 -21.75 0.00 -2.94
CA TRP A 277 -20.68 -0.98 -2.98
C TRP A 277 -21.20 -2.37 -2.63
N THR A 278 -20.88 -3.36 -3.43
CA THR A 278 -21.19 -4.77 -3.19
C THR A 278 -19.93 -5.49 -2.74
N THR A 279 -19.95 -6.16 -1.58
CA THR A 279 -18.84 -7.04 -1.17
C THR A 279 -18.79 -8.26 -2.08
N LEU A 280 -17.67 -8.39 -2.79
CA LEU A 280 -17.38 -9.50 -3.70
C LEU A 280 -16.66 -10.63 -2.99
N ARG A 281 -15.80 -10.27 -2.01
CA ARG A 281 -15.14 -11.23 -1.13
C ARG A 281 -14.81 -10.58 0.20
N ALA A 282 -15.17 -11.24 1.30
CA ALA A 282 -14.84 -10.83 2.65
C ALA A 282 -13.70 -11.67 3.21
N HIS A 283 -12.75 -11.04 3.89
CA HIS A 283 -11.59 -11.67 4.51
C HIS A 283 -11.59 -11.39 6.00
N LYS A 284 -11.49 -12.46 6.79
CA LYS A 284 -11.37 -12.39 8.25
C LYS A 284 -10.19 -13.25 8.69
N ASP A 285 -9.25 -12.62 9.37
CA ASP A 285 -8.00 -13.23 9.84
C ASP A 285 -7.26 -14.03 8.74
N ASP A 286 -7.35 -13.58 7.48
CA ASP A 286 -6.71 -14.22 6.33
C ASP A 286 -5.18 -14.14 6.46
N ARG A 287 -4.50 -15.25 6.16
CA ARG A 287 -3.05 -15.45 6.37
C ARG A 287 -2.29 -15.74 5.09
N MET A 288 -2.94 -15.58 3.93
CA MET A 288 -2.33 -15.92 2.65
C MET A 288 -1.28 -14.88 2.22
N LEU A 289 -1.48 -13.60 2.58
CA LEU A 289 -0.42 -12.61 2.50
C LEU A 289 0.55 -12.79 3.66
N LEU A 290 1.66 -13.45 3.39
CA LEU A 290 2.70 -13.69 4.38
C LEU A 290 3.35 -12.37 4.81
N PRO A 291 3.83 -12.27 6.06
CA PRO A 291 4.62 -11.14 6.56
C PRO A 291 6.05 -11.15 5.99
N LYS A 292 6.14 -11.22 4.66
CA LYS A 292 7.35 -11.21 3.85
C LYS A 292 7.25 -10.09 2.81
N ARG A 293 8.38 -9.43 2.55
CA ARG A 293 8.49 -8.37 1.55
C ARG A 293 7.93 -8.85 0.20
N GLY A 294 6.99 -8.10 -0.35
CA GLY A 294 6.42 -8.41 -1.66
C GLY A 294 5.67 -9.74 -1.73
N SER A 295 5.19 -10.30 -0.60
CA SER A 295 4.36 -11.51 -0.63
C SER A 295 3.16 -11.30 -1.54
N VAL A 296 2.90 -12.26 -2.41
CA VAL A 296 1.76 -12.24 -3.33
C VAL A 296 0.81 -13.37 -2.99
N TYR A 297 -0.48 -13.11 -3.18
CA TYR A 297 -1.47 -14.17 -3.25
C TYR A 297 -2.65 -13.75 -4.13
N THR A 298 -3.28 -14.75 -4.77
CA THR A 298 -4.51 -14.59 -5.56
C THR A 298 -5.67 -15.30 -4.90
N TRP A 299 -6.81 -14.60 -4.79
CA TRP A 299 -8.06 -15.21 -4.33
C TRP A 299 -9.10 -15.26 -5.45
N PRO A 300 -9.88 -16.35 -5.54
CA PRO A 300 -11.00 -16.43 -6.47
C PRO A 300 -12.14 -15.50 -6.03
N VAL A 301 -12.91 -14.99 -7.00
CA VAL A 301 -14.15 -14.25 -6.76
C VAL A 301 -15.29 -15.10 -7.32
N GLU A 302 -15.89 -15.90 -6.45
CA GLU A 302 -16.87 -16.91 -6.84
C GLU A 302 -18.25 -16.31 -7.07
N GLY A 303 -18.95 -16.78 -8.10
CA GLY A 303 -20.36 -16.45 -8.32
C GLY A 303 -20.65 -15.00 -8.73
N CYS A 304 -19.62 -14.20 -9.05
CA CYS A 304 -19.85 -12.86 -9.57
C CYS A 304 -20.49 -12.91 -10.97
N LYS A 305 -21.58 -12.14 -11.14
CA LYS A 305 -22.34 -12.03 -12.39
C LYS A 305 -22.55 -10.58 -12.84
N THR A 306 -22.00 -9.64 -12.07
CA THR A 306 -22.18 -8.21 -12.27
C THR A 306 -20.87 -7.59 -12.73
N PHE A 307 -20.95 -6.68 -13.69
CA PHE A 307 -19.83 -5.91 -14.17
C PHE A 307 -19.70 -4.60 -13.38
N TYR A 308 -18.52 -4.30 -12.88
CA TYR A 308 -18.20 -3.14 -12.05
C TYR A 308 -17.14 -2.26 -12.73
N SER A 309 -17.26 -0.95 -12.59
CA SER A 309 -16.26 0.03 -13.08
C SER A 309 -15.25 0.41 -12.01
N LYS A 310 -15.58 0.17 -10.73
CA LYS A 310 -14.77 0.55 -9.58
C LYS A 310 -14.60 -0.64 -8.63
N PHE A 311 -13.40 -0.78 -8.09
CA PHE A 311 -13.06 -1.80 -7.11
C PHE A 311 -12.46 -1.15 -5.88
N ARG A 312 -12.81 -1.64 -4.69
CA ARG A 312 -12.33 -1.12 -3.41
C ARG A 312 -11.78 -2.23 -2.54
N ILE A 313 -10.60 -2.01 -1.98
CA ILE A 313 -10.12 -2.72 -0.81
C ILE A 313 -10.51 -1.89 0.42
N LEU A 314 -11.37 -2.43 1.27
CA LEU A 314 -11.83 -1.78 2.50
C LEU A 314 -11.36 -2.59 3.70
N MET A 315 -10.56 -1.99 4.59
CA MET A 315 -10.17 -2.65 5.83
C MET A 315 -11.37 -2.82 6.77
N THR A 316 -11.59 -4.03 7.23
CA THR A 316 -12.69 -4.38 8.16
C THR A 316 -12.18 -4.72 9.56
N GLY A 317 -10.86 -4.81 9.74
CA GLY A 317 -10.22 -5.09 11.01
C GLY A 317 -8.71 -4.81 10.97
N PRO A 318 -8.00 -5.14 12.06
CA PRO A 318 -6.56 -4.94 12.16
C PRO A 318 -5.79 -5.92 11.25
N ASN A 319 -4.58 -5.54 10.87
CA ASN A 319 -3.64 -6.39 10.14
C ASN A 319 -3.10 -7.54 10.99
N GLN A 320 -2.54 -8.55 10.32
CA GLN A 320 -1.63 -9.48 10.97
C GLN A 320 -0.43 -8.71 11.49
N HIS A 321 -0.03 -9.01 12.72
CA HIS A 321 1.19 -8.48 13.32
C HIS A 321 1.88 -9.54 14.18
N THR A 322 3.20 -9.46 14.29
CA THR A 322 4.02 -10.42 15.05
C THR A 322 3.90 -10.22 16.56
N GLN A 323 3.53 -9.03 17.03
CA GLN A 323 3.27 -8.76 18.44
C GLN A 323 1.81 -9.06 18.79
N PRO A 324 1.53 -10.00 19.71
CA PRO A 324 0.19 -10.18 20.26
C PRO A 324 -0.21 -8.87 20.96
N HIS A 325 -1.46 -8.43 20.80
CA HIS A 325 -2.05 -7.18 21.31
C HIS A 325 -1.84 -5.90 20.49
N ALA A 326 -0.91 -5.85 19.54
CA ALA A 326 -0.83 -4.68 18.66
C ALA A 326 -1.96 -4.69 17.62
N ARG A 327 -2.61 -3.54 17.42
CA ARG A 327 -3.72 -3.37 16.47
C ARG A 327 -3.35 -2.27 15.49
N PHE A 328 -2.92 -2.67 14.29
CA PHE A 328 -2.52 -1.75 13.23
C PHE A 328 -3.51 -1.82 12.08
N TYR A 329 -3.82 -0.66 11.51
CA TYR A 329 -4.80 -0.50 10.43
C TYR A 329 -4.16 0.16 9.20
N TYR A 330 -2.88 -0.14 8.93
CA TYR A 330 -2.20 0.34 7.74
C TYR A 330 -2.69 -0.46 6.52
N LEU A 331 -3.40 0.18 5.58
CA LEU A 331 -3.62 -0.45 4.28
C LEU A 331 -2.36 -0.25 3.45
N MET A 332 -1.63 -1.34 3.23
CA MET A 332 -0.37 -1.32 2.49
C MET A 332 -0.40 -2.29 1.33
N LEU A 333 -0.11 -1.77 0.13
CA LEU A 333 -0.09 -2.56 -1.09
C LEU A 333 1.09 -2.11 -1.96
N ALA A 334 1.71 -3.07 -2.63
CA ALA A 334 2.74 -2.85 -3.65
C ALA A 334 2.30 -3.39 -5.03
N GLY A 335 1.01 -3.65 -5.18
CA GLY A 335 0.43 -4.20 -6.39
C GLY A 335 -0.95 -4.80 -6.14
N MET A 336 -1.78 -4.70 -7.15
CA MET A 336 -3.11 -5.29 -7.24
C MET A 336 -3.32 -5.66 -8.70
N GLU A 337 -3.95 -6.81 -8.93
CA GLU A 337 -4.34 -7.25 -10.26
C GLU A 337 -5.76 -7.84 -10.22
N LEU A 338 -6.50 -7.69 -11.32
CA LEU A 338 -7.84 -8.20 -11.53
C LEU A 338 -7.87 -9.19 -12.70
N TYR A 339 -8.67 -10.24 -12.55
CA TYR A 339 -8.89 -11.26 -13.56
C TYR A 339 -10.38 -11.46 -13.77
N GLY A 340 -10.79 -11.86 -14.96
CA GLY A 340 -12.19 -12.13 -15.28
C GLY A 340 -12.59 -11.64 -16.66
N PHE A 341 -13.81 -11.11 -16.79
CA PHE A 341 -14.34 -10.66 -18.07
C PHE A 341 -14.41 -9.14 -18.11
N VAL A 342 -13.91 -8.53 -19.18
CA VAL A 342 -14.00 -7.10 -19.45
C VAL A 342 -15.06 -6.86 -20.52
N GLU A 343 -15.99 -5.95 -20.27
CA GLU A 343 -16.89 -5.40 -21.28
C GLU A 343 -16.56 -3.91 -21.51
N LYS A 344 -16.54 -3.51 -22.79
CA LYS A 344 -16.45 -2.10 -23.15
C LYS A 344 -17.85 -1.48 -23.04
N THR A 345 -18.01 -0.47 -22.19
CA THR A 345 -19.27 0.26 -22.07
C THR A 345 -19.59 0.91 -23.43
N PRO A 346 -20.77 0.66 -24.02
CA PRO A 346 -21.20 1.39 -25.20
C PRO A 346 -21.27 2.88 -24.87
N VAL A 347 -20.53 3.71 -25.59
CA VAL A 347 -20.69 5.16 -25.49
C VAL A 347 -22.08 5.47 -26.04
N LEU A 348 -23.02 5.83 -25.17
CA LEU A 348 -24.28 6.43 -25.58
C LEU A 348 -23.94 7.81 -26.17
N LEU A 349 -23.76 7.85 -27.49
CA LEU A 349 -23.67 9.13 -28.20
C LEU A 349 -24.98 9.88 -27.95
N PRO A 350 -24.93 11.22 -27.71
CA PRO A 350 -26.14 12.02 -27.65
C PRO A 350 -26.95 11.80 -28.94
N PRO A 351 -28.29 11.77 -28.87
CA PRO A 351 -29.12 11.57 -30.05
C PRO A 351 -28.76 12.59 -31.11
N LYS A 352 -28.52 12.11 -32.33
CA LYS A 352 -28.21 12.96 -33.48
C LYS A 352 -29.32 14.02 -33.60
N PRO A 353 -29.00 15.32 -33.70
CA PRO A 353 -30.03 16.34 -33.83
C PRO A 353 -30.90 16.00 -35.05
N PRO A 354 -32.23 16.25 -34.98
CA PRO A 354 -33.13 15.92 -36.08
C PRO A 354 -32.62 16.60 -37.34
N THR A 355 -32.39 15.81 -38.38
CA THR A 355 -32.16 16.31 -39.74
C THR A 355 -33.40 17.10 -40.12
N THR A 356 -33.25 18.42 -40.22
CA THR A 356 -34.24 19.29 -40.85
C THR A 356 -34.30 18.91 -42.32
N SER A 357 -35.38 18.23 -42.70
CA SER A 357 -35.77 17.94 -44.08
C SER A 357 -36.18 19.21 -44.82
#